data_AF-A0A6C0CN26-F1
#
_entry.id   AF-A0A6C0CN26-F1
#
_cell.length_a   1.000
_cell.length_b   1.000
_cell.length_c   1.000
_cell.angle_alpha   90.00
_cell.angle_beta   90.00
_cell.angle_gamma   90.00
#
_symmetry.space_group_name_H-M   'P 1'
#
loop_
_entity.id
_entity.type
_entity.pdbx_description
1 polymer ?
#
loop_
_entity_poly.entity_id
_entity_poly.type
_entity_poly.pdbx_seq_one_letter_code
_entity_poly.pdbx_strand_id
1 'polypeptide(L)'
;MRYNPCKVTSLVVPYLVLKMIINSKKYHFLITSIPMSLTTVVYHHKLIKGVRKYDIVVSLMAYIHHVLYYSRYSKKNHNFYQILPGMLYLVDKIFERLKYEKTSYYFHALSHLAVIPCVYFNVSDRI
;
A
#
# COMPACT_ATOMS: atom_id res chain seq x y z
N MET A 1 -5.63 0.88 26.38
CA MET A 1 -5.44 0.27 25.04
C MET A 1 -4.00 0.46 24.60
N ARG A 2 -3.24 -0.60 24.29
CA ARG A 2 -1.88 -0.45 23.73
C ARG A 2 -1.98 0.19 22.34
N TYR A 3 -1.29 1.29 22.13
CA TYR A 3 -1.21 1.98 20.84
C TYR A 3 -0.65 1.01 19.78
N ASN A 4 -1.47 0.67 18.79
CA ASN A 4 -1.05 -0.15 17.65
C ASN A 4 -1.01 0.75 16.41
N PRO A 5 0.18 1.17 15.96
CA PRO A 5 0.32 2.09 14.83
C PRO A 5 -0.33 1.53 13.56
N CYS A 6 -0.35 0.20 13.39
CA CYS A 6 -0.96 -0.42 12.21
C CYS A 6 -2.49 -0.27 12.17
N LYS A 7 -3.15 -0.20 13.33
CA LYS A 7 -4.61 0.05 13.40
C LYS A 7 -4.98 1.48 13.01
N VAL A 8 -4.10 2.43 13.34
CA VAL A 8 -4.31 3.84 13.00
C VAL A 8 -4.06 4.02 11.50
N THR A 9 -2.95 3.50 10.99
CA THR A 9 -2.63 3.60 9.57
C THR A 9 -3.63 2.85 8.68
N SER A 10 -4.19 1.72 9.14
CA SER A 10 -5.18 0.95 8.38
C SER A 10 -6.47 1.70 8.03
N LEU A 11 -6.79 2.78 8.76
CA LEU A 11 -7.96 3.62 8.48
C LEU A 11 -7.57 4.94 7.83
N VAL A 12 -6.53 5.59 8.36
CA VAL A 12 -6.13 6.94 7.94
C VAL A 12 -5.53 6.95 6.54
N VAL A 13 -4.67 5.97 6.22
CA VAL A 13 -3.95 5.93 4.94
C VAL A 13 -4.90 5.65 3.76
N PRO A 14 -5.78 4.64 3.79
CA PRO A 14 -6.78 4.44 2.74
C PRO A 14 -7.62 5.66 2.44
N TYR A 15 -8.09 6.35 3.48
CA TYR A 15 -8.93 7.53 3.34
C TYR A 15 -8.19 8.67 2.62
N LEU A 16 -6.94 8.96 3.03
CA LEU A 16 -6.11 9.98 2.38
C LEU A 16 -5.83 9.61 0.91
N VAL A 17 -5.47 8.36 0.65
CA VAL A 17 -5.19 7.86 -0.71
C VAL A 17 -6.43 7.95 -1.60
N LEU A 18 -7.60 7.52 -1.13
CA LEU A 18 -8.85 7.63 -1.88
C LEU A 18 -9.17 9.09 -2.22
N LYS A 19 -9.04 9.99 -1.23
CA LYS A 19 -9.31 11.43 -1.42
C LYS A 19 -8.39 12.03 -2.47
N MET A 20 -7.10 11.67 -2.46
CA MET A 20 -6.14 12.12 -3.46
C MET A 20 -6.50 11.61 -4.87
N ILE A 21 -6.88 10.33 -5.01
CA ILE A 21 -7.26 9.72 -6.29
C ILE A 21 -8.53 10.37 -6.87
N ILE A 22 -9.54 10.61 -6.04
CA ILE A 22 -10.81 11.26 -6.44
C ILE A 22 -10.54 12.68 -6.91
N ASN A 23 -9.81 13.48 -6.12
CA ASN A 23 -9.47 14.86 -6.47
C ASN A 23 -8.65 14.94 -7.76
N SER A 24 -7.79 13.96 -8.02
CA SER A 24 -6.97 13.92 -9.23
C SER A 24 -7.66 13.35 -10.47
N LYS A 25 -8.90 12.86 -10.36
CA LYS A 25 -9.64 12.18 -11.44
C LYS A 25 -8.87 11.02 -12.10
N LYS A 26 -7.95 10.35 -11.37
CA LYS A 26 -7.10 9.26 -11.88
C LYS A 26 -7.58 7.90 -11.37
N TYR A 27 -8.75 7.47 -11.84
CA TYR A 27 -9.46 6.30 -11.31
C TYR A 27 -8.79 4.94 -11.49
N HIS A 28 -7.72 4.81 -12.28
CA HIS A 28 -6.98 3.55 -12.41
C HIS A 28 -6.29 3.15 -11.09
N PHE A 29 -5.84 4.13 -10.28
CA PHE A 29 -5.32 3.88 -8.93
C PHE A 29 -6.43 3.43 -7.95
N LEU A 30 -7.70 3.76 -8.23
CA LEU A 30 -8.83 3.40 -7.38
C LEU A 30 -9.03 1.86 -7.35
N ILE A 31 -8.88 1.23 -8.52
CA ILE A 31 -9.12 -0.21 -8.71
C ILE A 31 -8.15 -1.06 -7.89
N THR A 32 -6.90 -0.62 -7.72
CA THR A 32 -5.88 -1.33 -6.94
C THR A 32 -5.86 -0.94 -5.46
N SER A 33 -6.18 0.32 -5.14
CA SER A 33 -6.15 0.84 -3.76
C SER A 33 -7.34 0.40 -2.91
N ILE A 34 -8.56 0.29 -3.49
CA ILE A 34 -9.75 -0.14 -2.74
C ILE A 34 -9.57 -1.55 -2.15
N PRO A 35 -9.21 -2.59 -2.93
CA PRO A 35 -9.08 -3.94 -2.39
C PRO A 35 -8.00 -4.04 -1.32
N MET A 36 -6.84 -3.40 -1.53
CA MET A 36 -5.72 -3.42 -0.59
C MET A 36 -6.05 -2.71 0.72
N SER A 37 -6.79 -1.59 0.63
CA SER A 37 -7.31 -0.88 1.80
C SER A 37 -8.30 -1.73 2.59
N LEU A 38 -9.20 -2.41 1.88
CA LEU A 38 -10.23 -3.25 2.48
C LEU A 38 -9.62 -4.44 3.23
N THR A 39 -8.67 -5.15 2.61
CA THR A 39 -7.97 -6.28 3.26
C THR A 39 -7.22 -5.84 4.51
N THR A 40 -6.61 -4.66 4.47
CA THR A 40 -5.90 -4.06 5.60
C THR A 40 -6.83 -3.76 6.78
N VAL A 41 -7.99 -3.13 6.54
CA VAL A 41 -8.98 -2.84 7.58
C VAL A 41 -9.52 -4.14 8.18
N VAL A 42 -9.92 -5.08 7.33
CA VAL A 42 -10.49 -6.37 7.77
C VAL A 42 -9.48 -7.14 8.62
N TYR A 43 -8.19 -7.11 8.26
CA TYR A 43 -7.13 -7.75 9.02
C TYR A 43 -6.91 -7.12 10.40
N HIS A 44 -6.67 -5.80 10.47
CA HIS A 44 -6.32 -5.12 11.73
C HIS A 44 -7.49 -5.03 12.72
N HIS A 45 -8.72 -5.07 12.21
CA HIS A 45 -9.94 -5.16 13.02
C HIS A 45 -10.38 -6.60 13.30
N LYS A 46 -9.62 -7.61 12.87
CA LYS A 46 -9.90 -9.04 13.06
C LYS A 46 -11.30 -9.47 12.62
N LEU A 47 -11.83 -8.85 11.56
CA LEU A 47 -13.18 -9.11 11.08
C LEU A 47 -13.29 -10.49 10.41
N ILE A 48 -12.23 -10.95 9.75
CA ILE A 48 -12.18 -12.25 9.05
C ILE A 48 -10.82 -12.93 9.31
N LYS A 49 -10.83 -14.24 9.58
CA LYS A 49 -9.60 -15.05 9.75
C LYS A 49 -8.95 -15.34 8.39
N GLY A 50 -7.62 -15.30 8.32
CA GLY A 50 -6.87 -15.71 7.12
C GLY A 50 -6.73 -14.65 6.01
N VAL A 51 -7.21 -13.42 6.23
CA VAL A 51 -7.14 -12.32 5.25
C VAL A 51 -5.72 -11.99 4.79
N ARG A 52 -4.72 -12.22 5.65
CA ARG A 52 -3.29 -12.06 5.30
C ARG A 52 -2.86 -12.84 4.05
N LYS A 53 -3.50 -13.99 3.75
CA LYS A 53 -3.19 -14.76 2.53
C LYS A 53 -3.62 -14.01 1.28
N TYR A 54 -4.77 -13.35 1.33
CA TYR A 54 -5.31 -12.54 0.23
C TYR A 54 -4.59 -11.20 0.13
N ASP A 55 -4.19 -10.62 1.26
CA ASP A 55 -3.48 -9.34 1.31
C ASP A 55 -2.15 -9.35 0.52
N ILE A 56 -1.41 -10.46 0.61
CA ILE A 56 -0.18 -10.68 -0.18
C ILE A 56 -0.51 -10.71 -1.68
N VAL A 57 -1.55 -11.44 -2.07
CA VAL A 57 -1.96 -11.57 -3.48
C VAL A 57 -2.47 -10.23 -4.03
N VAL A 58 -3.28 -9.50 -3.25
CA VAL A 58 -3.81 -8.18 -3.62
C VAL A 58 -2.69 -7.15 -3.74
N SER A 59 -1.73 -7.17 -2.80
CA SER A 59 -0.55 -6.29 -2.85
C SER A 59 0.32 -6.58 -4.08
N LEU A 60 0.54 -7.87 -4.39
CA LEU A 60 1.28 -8.28 -5.58
C LEU A 60 0.56 -7.88 -6.88
N MET A 61 -0.76 -8.05 -6.94
CA MET A 61 -1.56 -7.65 -8.11
C MET A 61 -1.54 -6.14 -8.31
N ALA A 62 -1.64 -5.36 -7.24
CA ALA A 62 -1.48 -3.91 -7.30
C ALA A 62 -0.08 -3.52 -7.80
N TYR A 63 0.97 -4.15 -7.28
CA TYR A 63 2.34 -3.94 -7.73
C TYR A 63 2.50 -4.24 -9.23
N ILE A 64 2.05 -5.42 -9.70
CA ILE A 64 2.11 -5.81 -11.11
C ILE A 64 1.33 -4.83 -11.98
N HIS A 65 0.13 -4.43 -11.56
CA HIS A 65 -0.66 -3.43 -12.28
C HIS A 65 0.13 -2.12 -12.44
N HIS A 66 0.74 -1.62 -11.36
CA HIS A 66 1.53 -0.40 -11.41
C HIS A 66 2.75 -0.52 -12.34
N VAL A 67 3.48 -1.63 -12.26
CA VAL A 67 4.62 -1.91 -13.15
C VAL A 67 4.19 -1.98 -14.61
N LEU A 68 3.12 -2.70 -14.93
CA LEU A 68 2.61 -2.85 -16.30
C LEU A 68 2.07 -1.54 -16.86
N TYR A 69 1.30 -0.79 -16.05
CA TYR A 69 0.80 0.53 -16.43
C TYR A 69 1.97 1.47 -16.75
N TYR A 70 3.00 1.49 -15.91
CA TYR A 70 4.13 2.39 -16.11
C TYR A 70 5.01 1.99 -17.28
N SER A 71 5.30 0.69 -17.43
CA SER A 71 6.04 0.15 -18.57
C SER A 71 5.38 0.51 -19.91
N ARG A 72 4.04 0.58 -19.96
CA ARG A 72 3.30 0.99 -21.16
C ARG A 72 3.14 2.49 -21.34
N TYR A 73 2.99 3.25 -20.25
CA TYR A 73 2.48 4.62 -20.32
C TYR A 73 3.40 5.71 -19.73
N SER A 74 4.60 5.37 -19.26
CA SER A 74 5.52 6.37 -18.70
C SER A 74 6.80 6.59 -19.51
N LYS A 75 7.21 7.86 -19.57
CA LYS A 75 8.42 8.37 -20.23
C LYS A 75 9.50 8.88 -19.25
N LYS A 76 9.37 8.73 -17.92
CA LYS A 76 10.28 9.35 -16.91
C LYS A 76 10.72 8.41 -15.78
N ASN A 77 11.74 8.85 -15.02
CA ASN A 77 12.50 8.11 -14.00
C ASN A 77 11.86 8.03 -12.58
N HIS A 78 10.56 8.21 -12.40
CA HIS A 78 9.93 8.21 -11.05
C HIS A 78 9.62 6.78 -10.52
N ASN A 79 10.52 5.83 -10.79
CA ASN A 79 10.34 4.41 -10.48
C ASN A 79 10.43 4.11 -8.97
N PHE A 80 11.21 4.90 -8.21
CA PHE A 80 11.51 4.59 -6.81
C PHE A 80 10.27 4.61 -5.90
N TYR A 81 9.46 5.68 -5.94
CA TYR A 81 8.30 5.83 -5.05
C TYR A 81 7.18 4.82 -5.34
N GLN A 82 7.13 4.26 -6.55
CA GLN A 82 6.17 3.22 -6.92
C GLN A 82 6.53 1.86 -6.36
N ILE A 83 7.83 1.55 -6.33
CA ILE A 83 8.34 0.26 -5.87
C ILE A 83 8.50 0.27 -4.35
N LEU A 84 8.64 1.45 -3.74
CA LEU A 84 8.87 1.64 -2.31
C LEU A 84 7.84 0.95 -1.40
N PRO A 85 6.50 1.07 -1.59
CA PRO A 85 5.53 0.35 -0.75
C PRO A 85 5.71 -1.17 -0.84
N GLY A 86 5.94 -1.69 -2.05
CA GLY A 86 6.18 -3.12 -2.29
C GLY A 86 7.48 -3.63 -1.65
N MET A 87 8.57 -2.85 -1.74
CA MET A 87 9.84 -3.16 -1.08
C MET A 87 9.70 -3.18 0.43
N LEU A 88 9.04 -2.18 1.02
CA LEU A 88 8.82 -2.12 2.47
C LEU A 88 7.96 -3.28 2.95
N TYR A 89 6.95 -3.70 2.16
CA TYR A 89 6.16 -4.88 2.45
C TYR A 89 6.97 -6.19 2.36
N LEU A 90 7.89 -6.30 1.39
CA LEU A 90 8.80 -7.44 1.29
C LEU A 90 9.71 -7.51 2.54
N VAL A 91 10.27 -6.38 2.95
CA VAL A 91 11.11 -6.27 4.16
C VAL A 91 10.32 -6.64 5.42
N ASP A 92 9.07 -6.18 5.54
CA ASP A 92 8.13 -6.62 6.59
C ASP A 92 8.04 -8.16 6.64
N LYS A 93 7.78 -8.82 5.49
CA LYS A 93 7.66 -10.29 5.42
C LYS A 93 8.96 -11.03 5.75
N ILE A 94 10.12 -10.46 5.42
CA ILE A 94 11.42 -11.02 5.79
C ILE A 94 11.58 -10.96 7.32
N PHE A 95 11.31 -9.82 7.95
CA PHE A 95 11.39 -9.68 9.40
C PHE A 95 10.36 -10.54 10.14
N GLU A 96 9.15 -10.71 9.57
CA GLU A 96 8.13 -11.62 10.10
C GLU A 96 8.65 -13.07 10.09
N ARG A 97 9.25 -13.54 8.99
CA ARG A 97 9.85 -14.89 8.92
C ARG A 97 11.02 -15.08 9.89
N LEU A 98 11.81 -14.04 10.11
CA LEU A 98 12.93 -14.05 11.06
C LEU A 98 12.49 -13.88 12.52
N LYS A 99 11.18 -13.84 12.81
CA LYS A 99 10.58 -13.67 14.15
C LYS A 99 10.88 -12.31 14.81
N TYR A 100 11.26 -11.29 14.04
CA TYR A 100 11.42 -9.91 14.51
C TYR A 100 10.08 -9.15 14.43
N GLU A 101 9.11 -9.53 15.26
CA GLU A 101 7.72 -9.05 15.14
C GLU A 101 7.59 -7.52 15.27
N LYS A 102 8.30 -6.89 16.23
CA LYS A 102 8.25 -5.43 16.40
C LYS A 102 8.72 -4.70 15.14
N THR A 103 9.84 -5.16 14.57
CA THR A 103 10.44 -4.57 13.37
C THR A 103 9.54 -4.79 12.15
N SER A 104 8.97 -5.97 12.00
CA SER A 104 7.95 -6.28 10.99
C SER A 104 6.77 -5.30 11.07
N TYR A 105 6.21 -5.07 12.27
CA TYR A 105 5.12 -4.09 12.42
C TYR A 105 5.51 -2.66 12.01
N TYR A 106 6.76 -2.24 12.29
CA TYR A 106 7.24 -0.93 11.84
C TYR A 106 7.32 -0.83 10.32
N PHE A 107 7.92 -1.82 9.64
CA PHE A 107 8.00 -1.85 8.17
C PHE A 107 6.63 -1.98 7.52
N HIS A 108 5.71 -2.72 8.13
CA HIS A 108 4.32 -2.81 7.71
C HIS A 108 3.63 -1.44 7.79
N ALA A 109 3.76 -0.72 8.91
CA ALA A 109 3.21 0.63 9.02
C ALA A 109 3.88 1.59 8.02
N LEU A 110 5.19 1.45 7.78
CA LEU A 110 5.93 2.26 6.82
C LEU A 110 5.47 2.01 5.38
N SER A 111 5.16 0.76 5.02
CA SER A 111 4.68 0.41 3.68
C SER A 111 3.33 1.08 3.38
N HIS A 112 2.43 1.14 4.37
CA HIS A 112 1.19 1.93 4.28
C HIS A 112 1.48 3.40 4.04
N LEU A 113 2.36 4.01 4.85
CA LEU A 113 2.68 5.43 4.70
C LEU A 113 3.35 5.75 3.35
N ALA A 114 4.15 4.84 2.81
CA ALA A 114 4.80 5.00 1.51
C ALA A 114 3.82 5.01 0.33
N VAL A 115 2.57 4.54 0.51
CA VAL A 115 1.52 4.66 -0.52
C VAL A 115 1.16 6.12 -0.77
N ILE A 116 1.25 7.00 0.23
CA ILE A 116 0.91 8.43 0.09
C ILE A 116 1.84 9.13 -0.92
N PRO A 117 3.19 9.13 -0.76
CA PRO A 117 4.08 9.71 -1.75
C PRO A 117 4.01 8.98 -3.09
N CYS A 118 3.80 7.64 -3.10
CA CYS A 118 3.57 6.89 -4.34
C CYS A 118 2.39 7.49 -5.15
N VAL A 119 1.25 7.71 -4.50
CA VAL A 119 0.08 8.29 -5.17
C VAL A 119 0.31 9.77 -5.48
N TYR A 120 0.90 10.54 -4.56
CA TYR A 120 1.18 11.97 -4.75
C TYR A 120 1.99 12.26 -6.01
N PHE A 121 3.19 11.66 -6.13
CA PHE A 121 4.08 11.92 -7.25
C PHE A 121 3.51 11.40 -8.58
N ASN A 122 2.81 10.26 -8.55
CA ASN A 122 2.13 9.74 -9.76
C ASN A 122 0.91 10.56 -10.20
N VAL A 123 0.29 11.26 -9.26
CA VAL A 123 -0.81 12.19 -9.55
C VAL A 123 -0.26 13.52 -10.07
N SER A 124 0.76 14.07 -9.40
CA SER A 124 1.31 15.42 -9.64
C SER A 124 1.99 15.58 -11.00
N ASP A 125 2.66 14.55 -11.54
CA ASP A 125 3.48 14.66 -12.76
C ASP A 125 2.71 14.79 -14.10
N ARG A 126 1.40 15.11 -14.09
CA ARG A 126 0.61 15.35 -15.32
C ARG A 126 -0.33 16.56 -15.24
N ILE A 127 0.01 17.55 -14.41
CA ILE A 127 -0.56 18.90 -14.49
C ILE A 127 0.38 19.73 -15.34
#